data_AF-A0A090WW26-F1
#
_entry.id   AF-A0A090WW26-F1
#
_cell.length_a   1.000
_cell.length_b   1.000
_cell.length_c   1.000
_cell.angle_alpha   90.00
_cell.angle_beta   90.00
_cell.angle_gamma   90.00
#
_symmetry.space_group_name_H-M   'P 1'
#
loop_
_entity.id
_entity.type
_entity.pdbx_description
1 polymer ?
#
loop_
_entity_poly.entity_id
_entity_poly.type
_entity_poly.pdbx_seq_one_letter_code
_entity_poly.pdbx_strand_id
1 'polypeptide(L)'
;MKNNIKAFLDLVKERNGDEPEFLQAVEEVAETVIPYIVKHDIYYGKNILLRMVEPERVITFRVCWVDDDGEIQVNRGYRIQMNSAIGPYKGGLRFHPTVNMSILKFLAFEQVFKNSLTTLPMGGGKGGSDFDPKGKSDNEIMRFCHAFMGELFSILAQIPMFLREILVLAQEKLAFYSGCTKNLEMSLLVY
;
A
#
# COMPACT_ATOMS: atom_id res chain seq x y z
N MET A 1 16.32 -22.77 15.05
CA MET A 1 15.40 -21.61 14.95
C MET A 1 16.08 -20.36 14.40
N LYS A 2 17.10 -19.77 15.06
CA LYS A 2 17.83 -18.60 14.52
C LYS A 2 18.35 -18.78 13.09
N ASN A 3 18.88 -19.97 12.77
CA ASN A 3 19.35 -20.28 11.42
C ASN A 3 18.22 -20.29 10.36
N ASN A 4 16.99 -20.65 10.74
CA ASN A 4 15.85 -20.65 9.81
C ASN A 4 15.35 -19.23 9.54
N ILE A 5 15.36 -18.36 10.56
CA ILE A 5 15.01 -16.94 10.42
C ILE A 5 16.04 -16.25 9.53
N LYS A 6 17.34 -16.46 9.80
CA LYS A 6 18.42 -15.89 8.97
C LYS A 6 18.32 -16.35 7.51
N ALA A 7 18.19 -17.66 7.27
CA ALA A 7 18.06 -18.19 5.90
C ALA A 7 16.83 -17.61 5.17
N PHE A 8 15.71 -17.44 5.88
CA PHE A 8 14.52 -16.79 5.33
C PHE A 8 14.78 -15.31 4.97
N LEU A 9 15.38 -14.54 5.88
CA LEU A 9 15.69 -13.13 5.64
C LEU A 9 16.71 -12.93 4.53
N ASP A 10 17.72 -13.81 4.43
CA ASP A 10 18.71 -13.77 3.35
C ASP A 10 18.02 -13.95 1.98
N LEU A 11 17.07 -14.89 1.87
CA LEU A 11 16.26 -15.07 0.64
C LEU A 11 15.40 -13.85 0.31
N VAL A 12 14.80 -13.20 1.31
CA VAL A 12 14.00 -11.99 1.08
C VAL A 12 14.90 -10.82 0.65
N LYS A 13 16.10 -10.71 1.24
CA LYS A 13 17.11 -9.69 0.93
C LYS A 13 17.65 -9.81 -0.50
N GLU A 14 17.78 -11.02 -1.05
CA GLU A 14 18.22 -11.21 -2.44
C GLU A 14 17.32 -10.46 -3.45
N ARG A 15 16.02 -10.31 -3.16
CA ARG A 15 15.06 -9.62 -4.04
C ARG A 15 14.78 -8.18 -3.65
N ASN A 16 14.91 -7.85 -2.37
CA ASN A 16 14.45 -6.58 -1.79
C ASN A 16 15.59 -5.85 -1.06
N GLY A 17 16.84 -6.06 -1.46
CA GLY A 17 18.03 -5.56 -0.74
C GLY A 17 18.07 -4.04 -0.56
N ASP A 18 17.45 -3.30 -1.47
CA ASP A 18 17.38 -1.83 -1.45
C ASP A 18 16.14 -1.29 -0.70
N GLU A 19 15.41 -2.14 0.02
CA GLU A 19 14.18 -1.79 0.73
C GLU A 19 14.32 -1.99 2.26
N PRO A 20 15.10 -1.14 2.96
CA PRO A 20 15.44 -1.38 4.37
C PRO A 20 14.22 -1.32 5.29
N GLU A 21 13.27 -0.40 5.08
CA GLU A 21 12.05 -0.29 5.89
C GLU A 21 11.18 -1.55 5.76
N PHE A 22 11.07 -2.09 4.54
CA PHE A 22 10.32 -3.33 4.30
C PHE A 22 10.99 -4.53 4.95
N LEU A 23 12.31 -4.67 4.78
CA LEU A 23 13.09 -5.76 5.37
C LEU A 23 13.02 -5.77 6.90
N GLN A 24 13.08 -4.60 7.53
CA GLN A 24 12.95 -4.47 8.99
C GLN A 24 11.61 -5.02 9.48
N ALA A 25 10.50 -4.62 8.86
CA ALA A 25 9.18 -5.09 9.27
C ALA A 25 8.99 -6.59 9.04
N VAL A 26 9.56 -7.13 7.96
CA VAL A 26 9.58 -8.58 7.71
C VAL A 26 10.35 -9.31 8.80
N GLU A 27 11.50 -8.79 9.24
CA GLU A 27 12.30 -9.36 10.33
C GLU A 27 11.52 -9.39 11.64
N GLU A 28 10.92 -8.27 12.06
CA GLU A 28 10.15 -8.18 13.31
C GLU A 28 8.97 -9.17 13.34
N VAL A 29 8.24 -9.30 12.23
CA VAL A 29 7.15 -10.28 12.10
C VAL A 29 7.69 -11.71 12.06
N ALA A 30 8.76 -11.96 11.31
CA ALA A 30 9.34 -13.30 11.17
C ALA A 30 9.83 -13.86 12.51
N GLU A 31 10.45 -13.02 13.36
CA GLU A 31 10.89 -13.42 14.70
C GLU A 31 9.74 -13.91 15.58
N THR A 32 8.55 -13.33 15.43
CA THR A 32 7.36 -13.70 16.21
C THR A 32 6.61 -14.89 15.59
N VAL A 33 6.49 -14.94 14.26
CA VAL A 33 5.61 -15.89 13.55
C VAL A 33 6.32 -17.20 13.20
N ILE A 34 7.62 -17.20 12.87
CA ILE A 34 8.37 -18.43 12.55
C ILE A 34 8.30 -19.47 13.68
N PRO A 35 8.51 -19.11 14.96
CA PRO A 35 8.41 -20.08 16.05
C PRO A 35 7.01 -20.71 16.17
N TYR A 36 5.95 -19.96 15.87
CA TYR A 36 4.58 -20.49 15.86
C TYR A 36 4.38 -21.46 14.70
N ILE A 37 4.82 -21.10 13.49
CA ILE A 37 4.70 -21.93 12.29
C ILE A 37 5.43 -23.26 12.44
N VAL A 38 6.65 -23.25 12.97
CA VAL A 38 7.48 -24.47 13.15
C VAL A 38 6.84 -25.46 14.14
N LYS A 39 6.03 -24.98 15.08
CA LYS A 39 5.35 -25.83 16.08
C LYS A 39 4.06 -26.48 15.56
N HIS A 40 3.57 -26.10 14.38
CA HIS A 40 2.28 -26.57 13.87
C HIS A 40 2.44 -27.19 12.48
N ASP A 41 2.32 -28.52 12.40
CA ASP A 41 2.51 -29.31 11.17
C ASP A 41 1.64 -28.86 10.00
N ILE A 42 0.48 -28.25 10.29
CA ILE A 42 -0.44 -27.73 9.27
C ILE A 42 0.20 -26.68 8.35
N TYR A 43 1.31 -26.06 8.73
CA TYR A 43 2.02 -25.05 7.94
C TYR A 43 3.26 -25.58 7.23
N TYR A 44 3.68 -26.81 7.52
CA TYR A 44 4.85 -27.43 6.92
C TYR A 44 4.68 -27.61 5.40
N GLY A 45 5.73 -27.33 4.63
CA GLY A 45 5.73 -27.48 3.16
C GLY A 45 4.89 -26.45 2.38
N LYS A 46 4.21 -25.51 3.05
CA LYS A 46 3.31 -24.53 2.39
C LYS A 46 3.97 -23.20 2.05
N ASN A 47 5.21 -22.97 2.47
CA ASN A 47 5.99 -21.74 2.24
C ASN A 47 5.19 -20.44 2.54
N ILE A 48 4.41 -20.46 3.62
CA ILE A 48 3.43 -19.40 3.92
C ILE A 48 4.13 -18.05 4.09
N LEU A 49 5.22 -17.99 4.86
CA LEU A 49 5.94 -16.73 5.07
C LEU A 49 6.53 -16.16 3.78
N LEU A 50 7.10 -17.01 2.91
CA LEU A 50 7.61 -16.57 1.62
C LEU A 50 6.49 -16.01 0.73
N ARG A 51 5.29 -16.58 0.79
CA ARG A 51 4.12 -16.06 0.08
C ARG A 51 3.55 -14.80 0.71
N MET A 52 3.71 -14.61 2.01
CA MET A 52 3.19 -13.44 2.73
C MET A 52 4.06 -12.20 2.58
N VAL A 53 5.37 -12.36 2.35
CA VAL A 53 6.30 -11.23 2.13
C VAL A 53 6.39 -10.81 0.67
N GLU A 54 5.94 -11.64 -0.27
CA GLU A 54 5.83 -11.25 -1.66
C GLU A 54 4.45 -10.62 -1.89
N PRO A 55 4.35 -9.33 -2.25
CA PRO A 55 3.05 -8.74 -2.56
C PRO A 55 2.39 -9.45 -3.74
N GLU A 56 1.08 -9.71 -3.66
CA GLU A 56 0.34 -10.28 -4.79
C GLU A 56 0.42 -9.42 -6.05
N ARG A 57 0.44 -8.09 -5.87
CA ARG A 57 0.68 -7.15 -6.97
C ARG A 57 1.24 -5.81 -6.50
N VAL A 58 2.19 -5.29 -7.27
CA VAL A 58 2.72 -3.93 -7.11
C VAL A 58 2.53 -3.19 -8.42
N ILE A 59 1.94 -2.00 -8.36
CA ILE A 59 1.69 -1.17 -9.54
C ILE A 59 2.30 0.21 -9.31
N THR A 60 3.11 0.63 -10.28
CA THR A 60 3.67 1.98 -10.38
C THR A 60 3.14 2.65 -11.63
N PHE A 61 2.79 3.92 -11.53
CA PHE A 61 2.23 4.67 -12.64
C PHE A 61 2.66 6.13 -12.58
N ARG A 62 2.60 6.79 -13.74
CA ARG A 62 2.92 8.22 -13.88
C ARG A 62 1.67 9.05 -13.58
N VAL A 63 1.85 10.17 -12.89
CA VAL A 63 0.79 11.13 -12.59
C VAL A 63 1.20 12.49 -13.14
N CYS A 64 0.60 12.90 -14.25
CA CYS A 64 0.83 14.20 -14.87
C CYS A 64 -0.29 15.16 -14.50
N TRP A 65 0.04 16.34 -14.01
CA TRP A 65 -0.91 17.38 -13.61
C TRP A 65 -0.32 18.76 -13.91
N VAL A 66 -1.16 19.80 -13.86
CA VAL A 66 -0.76 21.18 -14.17
C VAL A 66 -0.83 22.02 -12.91
N ASP A 67 0.20 22.80 -12.60
CA ASP A 67 0.18 23.72 -11.46
C ASP A 67 -0.58 25.02 -11.76
N ASP A 68 -0.62 25.94 -10.80
CA ASP A 68 -1.34 27.22 -10.97
C ASP A 68 -0.64 28.19 -11.93
N ASP A 69 0.65 28.00 -12.19
CA ASP A 69 1.42 28.78 -13.18
C ASP A 69 1.28 28.22 -14.61
N GLY A 70 0.61 27.08 -14.76
CA GLY A 70 0.39 26.41 -16.05
C GLY A 70 1.49 25.43 -16.44
N GLU A 71 2.44 25.15 -15.55
CA GLU A 71 3.54 24.22 -15.79
C GLU A 71 3.11 22.77 -15.53
N ILE A 72 3.65 21.85 -16.34
CA ILE A 72 3.34 20.42 -16.23
C ILE A 72 4.25 19.79 -15.20
N GLN A 73 3.64 19.27 -14.14
CA GLN A 73 4.30 18.54 -13.07
C GLN A 73 4.11 17.03 -13.26
N VAL A 74 5.12 16.26 -12.89
CA VAL A 74 5.12 14.80 -13.01
C VAL A 74 5.53 14.16 -11.70
N ASN A 75 4.63 13.33 -11.17
CA ASN A 75 4.86 12.55 -9.95
C ASN A 75 4.71 11.06 -10.23
N ARG A 76 5.23 10.25 -9.31
CA ARG A 76 5.05 8.80 -9.35
C ARG A 76 3.94 8.38 -8.40
N GLY A 77 2.99 7.60 -8.91
CA GLY A 77 1.95 6.95 -8.15
C GLY A 77 2.27 5.48 -7.89
N TYR A 78 1.77 4.97 -6.77
CA TYR A 78 1.97 3.60 -6.32
C TYR A 78 0.67 3.00 -5.78
N ARG A 79 0.43 1.72 -6.09
CA ARG A 79 -0.57 0.90 -5.40
C ARG A 79 -0.01 -0.50 -5.18
N ILE A 80 0.06 -0.89 -3.90
CA ILE A 80 0.53 -2.20 -3.45
C ILE A 80 -0.67 -2.97 -2.92
N GLN A 81 -0.91 -4.11 -3.54
CA GLN A 81 -1.93 -5.08 -3.20
C GLN A 81 -1.19 -6.26 -2.55
N MET A 82 -1.09 -6.22 -1.22
CA MET A 82 -0.18 -7.10 -0.50
C MET A 82 -0.74 -8.51 -0.38
N ASN A 83 -1.97 -8.63 0.14
CA ASN A 83 -2.59 -9.93 0.38
C ASN A 83 -4.11 -9.81 0.38
N SER A 84 -4.82 -10.71 -0.30
CA SER A 84 -6.29 -10.76 -0.35
C SER A 84 -6.89 -12.00 0.31
N ALA A 85 -6.14 -12.74 1.14
CA ALA A 85 -6.57 -14.04 1.65
C ALA A 85 -7.83 -13.99 2.51
N ILE A 86 -8.10 -12.87 3.20
CA ILE A 86 -9.26 -12.68 4.06
C ILE A 86 -10.28 -11.67 3.50
N GLY A 87 -10.06 -11.18 2.27
CA GLY A 87 -10.92 -10.18 1.66
C GLY A 87 -10.19 -9.25 0.70
N PRO A 88 -10.90 -8.25 0.14
CA PRO A 88 -10.34 -7.25 -0.78
C PRO A 88 -9.19 -6.42 -0.18
N TYR A 89 -8.31 -5.88 -1.02
CA TYR A 89 -7.17 -5.08 -0.58
C TYR A 89 -7.60 -3.77 0.10
N LYS A 90 -7.41 -3.70 1.41
CA LYS A 90 -7.73 -2.52 2.21
C LYS A 90 -6.47 -1.80 2.66
N GLY A 91 -6.42 -0.50 2.40
CA GLY A 91 -5.43 0.38 3.00
C GLY A 91 -5.29 1.71 2.30
N GLY A 92 -4.82 2.69 3.06
CA GLY A 92 -4.88 4.09 2.67
C GLY A 92 -3.85 4.55 1.65
N LEU A 93 -4.02 5.79 1.20
CA LEU A 93 -3.04 6.52 0.39
C LEU A 93 -2.15 7.39 1.28
N ARG A 94 -0.91 7.61 0.85
CA ARG A 94 0.03 8.57 1.45
C ARG A 94 0.63 9.47 0.38
N PHE A 95 0.48 10.77 0.53
CA PHE A 95 1.14 11.77 -0.31
C PHE A 95 2.20 12.49 0.52
N HIS A 96 3.47 12.24 0.19
CA HIS A 96 4.60 12.87 0.86
C HIS A 96 5.85 12.70 0.00
N PRO A 97 6.75 13.71 -0.08
CA PRO A 97 7.93 13.66 -0.95
C PRO A 97 8.92 12.52 -0.63
N THR A 98 8.85 11.94 0.58
CA THR A 98 9.69 10.80 0.95
C THR A 98 9.09 9.45 0.58
N VAL A 99 7.89 9.40 0.01
CA VAL A 99 7.24 8.14 -0.37
C VAL A 99 8.04 7.42 -1.44
N ASN A 100 8.39 6.17 -1.17
CA ASN A 100 9.04 5.27 -2.12
C ASN A 100 8.43 3.86 -2.00
N MET A 101 8.92 2.93 -2.84
CA MET A 101 8.43 1.55 -2.87
C MET A 101 8.61 0.83 -1.52
N SER A 102 9.80 0.96 -0.91
CA SER A 102 10.16 0.33 0.37
C SER A 102 9.16 0.71 1.47
N ILE A 103 8.94 2.01 1.67
CA ILE A 103 8.03 2.54 2.68
C ILE A 103 6.60 2.06 2.45
N LEU A 104 6.13 2.05 1.21
CA LEU A 104 4.76 1.62 0.94
C LEU A 104 4.60 0.09 1.07
N LYS A 105 5.60 -0.72 0.72
CA LYS A 105 5.57 -2.18 0.92
C LYS A 105 5.57 -2.52 2.40
N PHE A 106 6.42 -1.86 3.16
CA PHE A 106 6.42 -1.88 4.62
C PHE A 106 5.00 -1.64 5.17
N LEU A 107 4.40 -0.48 4.84
CA LEU A 107 3.08 -0.11 5.35
C LEU A 107 1.98 -1.06 4.88
N ALA A 108 2.08 -1.59 3.65
CA ALA A 108 1.11 -2.55 3.12
C ALA A 108 1.20 -3.91 3.81
N PHE A 109 2.41 -4.36 4.15
CA PHE A 109 2.66 -5.58 4.90
C PHE A 109 2.08 -5.51 6.32
N GLU A 110 2.36 -4.43 7.06
CA GLU A 110 1.73 -4.23 8.37
C GLU A 110 0.20 -4.16 8.29
N GLN A 111 -0.33 -3.54 7.23
CA GLN A 111 -1.77 -3.39 7.04
C GLN A 111 -2.49 -4.76 6.91
N VAL A 112 -1.83 -5.79 6.38
CA VAL A 112 -2.38 -7.16 6.34
C VAL A 112 -2.69 -7.64 7.76
N PHE A 113 -1.70 -7.56 8.66
CA PHE A 113 -1.87 -8.01 10.04
C PHE A 113 -2.85 -7.14 10.81
N LYS A 114 -2.75 -5.82 10.67
CA LYS A 114 -3.67 -4.87 11.31
C LYS A 114 -5.12 -5.15 10.94
N ASN A 115 -5.41 -5.40 9.67
CA ASN A 115 -6.77 -5.72 9.22
C ASN A 115 -7.22 -7.11 9.67
N SER A 116 -6.33 -8.10 9.69
CA SER A 116 -6.67 -9.44 10.18
C SER A 116 -7.13 -9.45 11.64
N LEU A 117 -6.62 -8.51 12.46
CA LEU A 117 -6.99 -8.37 13.86
C LEU A 117 -8.36 -7.73 14.08
N THR A 118 -8.97 -7.11 13.06
CA THR A 118 -10.28 -6.46 13.21
C THR A 118 -11.46 -7.40 12.99
N THR A 119 -11.22 -8.68 12.69
CA THR A 119 -12.21 -9.74 12.38
C THR A 119 -13.15 -9.44 11.20
N LEU A 120 -12.88 -8.37 10.45
CA LEU A 120 -13.62 -8.01 9.24
C LEU A 120 -12.94 -8.62 8.01
N PRO A 121 -13.70 -8.96 6.95
CA PRO A 121 -13.15 -9.58 5.75
C PRO A 121 -12.41 -8.54 4.89
N MET A 122 -11.20 -8.17 5.29
CA MET A 122 -10.39 -7.14 4.62
C MET A 122 -8.94 -7.59 4.50
N GLY A 123 -8.44 -7.72 3.27
CA GLY A 123 -7.03 -7.95 2.97
C GLY A 123 -6.16 -6.73 3.27
N GLY A 124 -4.89 -6.75 2.88
CA GLY A 124 -3.95 -5.65 3.11
C GLY A 124 -3.44 -5.01 1.83
N GLY A 125 -3.29 -3.69 1.86
CA GLY A 125 -2.65 -2.94 0.80
C GLY A 125 -2.25 -1.55 1.26
N LYS A 126 -1.57 -0.80 0.41
CA LYS A 126 -1.28 0.64 0.62
C LYS A 126 -1.04 1.28 -0.73
N GLY A 127 -1.16 2.59 -0.82
CA GLY A 127 -0.74 3.32 -2.01
C GLY A 127 -0.27 4.71 -1.66
N GLY A 128 0.08 5.49 -2.68
CA GLY A 128 0.55 6.83 -2.45
C GLY A 128 1.27 7.43 -3.64
N SER A 129 1.89 8.57 -3.39
CA SER A 129 2.73 9.28 -4.36
C SER A 129 3.78 10.11 -3.63
N ASP A 130 4.87 10.38 -4.35
CA ASP A 130 5.91 11.35 -3.97
C ASP A 130 5.43 12.82 -4.08
N PHE A 131 4.16 13.06 -4.39
CA PHE A 131 3.55 14.38 -4.37
C PHE A 131 3.60 15.02 -2.98
N ASP A 132 4.09 16.27 -2.92
CA ASP A 132 4.08 17.10 -1.72
C ASP A 132 2.86 18.04 -1.73
N PRO A 133 1.84 17.81 -0.89
CA PRO A 133 0.68 18.69 -0.78
C PRO A 133 1.01 20.01 -0.07
N LYS A 134 2.17 20.10 0.62
CA LYS A 134 2.51 21.29 1.40
C LYS A 134 2.80 22.46 0.47
N GLY A 135 2.13 23.58 0.74
CA GLY A 135 2.29 24.81 -0.05
C GLY A 135 1.66 24.76 -1.44
N LYS A 136 0.83 23.75 -1.71
CA LYS A 136 0.01 23.68 -2.92
C LYS A 136 -1.36 24.32 -2.67
N SER A 137 -1.92 24.95 -3.69
CA SER A 137 -3.28 25.46 -3.64
C SER A 137 -4.31 24.31 -3.67
N ASP A 138 -5.53 24.60 -3.23
CA ASP A 138 -6.63 23.64 -3.30
C ASP A 138 -6.89 23.16 -4.74
N ASN A 139 -6.68 24.04 -5.73
CA ASN A 139 -6.85 23.70 -7.13
C ASN A 139 -5.74 22.77 -7.64
N GLU A 140 -4.48 23.01 -7.24
CA GLU A 140 -3.37 22.12 -7.55
C GLU A 140 -3.59 20.74 -6.94
N ILE A 141 -3.99 20.68 -5.66
CA ILE A 141 -4.31 19.43 -4.97
C ILE A 141 -5.44 18.70 -5.71
N MET A 142 -6.52 19.38 -6.07
CA MET A 142 -7.64 18.80 -6.81
C MET A 142 -7.20 18.25 -8.17
N ARG A 143 -6.40 18.99 -8.95
CA ARG A 143 -5.89 18.57 -10.26
C ARG A 143 -4.98 17.35 -10.14
N PHE A 144 -4.08 17.34 -9.16
CA PHE A 144 -3.27 16.16 -8.84
C PHE A 144 -4.16 14.95 -8.50
N CYS A 145 -5.14 15.13 -7.62
CA CYS A 145 -6.02 14.05 -7.19
C CYS A 145 -6.83 13.47 -8.36
N HIS A 146 -7.33 14.32 -9.27
CA HIS A 146 -8.00 13.88 -10.49
C HIS A 146 -7.08 13.04 -11.39
N ALA A 147 -5.86 13.51 -11.63
CA ALA A 147 -4.88 12.77 -12.42
C ALA A 147 -4.51 11.42 -11.77
N PHE A 148 -4.28 11.42 -10.45
CA PHE A 148 -3.94 10.22 -9.69
C PHE A 148 -5.09 9.18 -9.72
N MET A 149 -6.33 9.64 -9.53
CA MET A 149 -7.50 8.76 -9.51
C MET A 149 -7.85 8.21 -10.89
N GLY A 150 -7.54 8.93 -11.98
CA GLY A 150 -7.73 8.42 -13.34
C GLY A 150 -7.00 7.10 -13.59
N GLU A 151 -5.74 7.03 -13.15
CA GLU A 151 -4.93 5.81 -13.22
C GLU A 151 -5.36 4.78 -12.16
N LEU A 152 -5.54 5.22 -10.91
CA LEU A 152 -5.88 4.32 -9.81
C LEU A 152 -7.23 3.61 -10.03
N PHE A 153 -8.21 4.28 -10.64
CA PHE A 153 -9.52 3.70 -10.89
C PHE A 153 -9.41 2.45 -11.77
N SER A 154 -8.63 2.50 -12.85
CA SER A 154 -8.42 1.35 -13.74
C SER A 154 -7.75 0.17 -13.03
N ILE A 155 -6.88 0.48 -12.06
CA ILE A 155 -6.20 -0.51 -11.21
C ILE A 155 -7.18 -1.19 -10.24
N LEU A 156 -8.09 -0.41 -9.65
CA LEU A 156 -9.08 -0.91 -8.69
C LEU A 156 -10.28 -1.58 -9.35
N ALA A 157 -10.61 -1.19 -10.59
CA ALA A 157 -11.74 -1.71 -11.36
C ALA A 157 -11.62 -3.19 -11.77
N GLN A 158 -10.50 -3.85 -11.45
CA GLN A 158 -10.35 -5.31 -11.59
C GLN A 158 -11.08 -6.11 -10.49
N ILE A 159 -11.81 -5.43 -9.60
CA ILE A 159 -12.60 -6.01 -8.49
C ILE A 159 -14.10 -5.80 -8.79
N PRO A 160 -15.03 -6.71 -8.40
CA PRO A 160 -16.43 -6.69 -8.85
C PRO A 160 -17.16 -5.35 -8.71
N MET A 161 -18.09 -5.12 -9.65
CA MET A 161 -18.78 -3.85 -9.94
C MET A 161 -19.46 -3.14 -8.73
N PHE A 162 -19.80 -3.88 -7.68
CA PHE A 162 -20.42 -3.37 -6.45
C PHE A 162 -19.55 -2.34 -5.69
N LEU A 163 -18.28 -2.24 -6.07
CA LEU A 163 -17.29 -1.38 -5.43
C LEU A 163 -17.13 0.04 -5.95
N ARG A 164 -17.80 0.35 -7.06
CA ARG A 164 -17.62 1.63 -7.75
C ARG A 164 -18.19 2.82 -6.96
N GLU A 165 -19.20 2.60 -6.12
CA GLU A 165 -19.86 3.68 -5.35
C GLU A 165 -18.97 4.30 -4.27
N ILE A 166 -18.06 3.52 -3.65
CA ILE A 166 -17.11 4.03 -2.65
C ILE A 166 -15.98 4.84 -3.29
N LEU A 167 -15.64 4.56 -4.54
CA LEU A 167 -14.62 5.29 -5.30
C LEU A 167 -15.11 6.66 -5.78
N VAL A 168 -16.39 6.79 -6.12
CA VAL A 168 -17.03 8.09 -6.41
C VAL A 168 -17.01 8.97 -5.16
N LEU A 169 -17.32 8.41 -3.98
CA LEU A 169 -17.18 9.10 -2.70
C LEU A 169 -15.72 9.47 -2.39
N ALA A 170 -14.73 8.73 -2.89
CA ALA A 170 -13.31 9.08 -2.75
C ALA A 170 -12.92 10.27 -3.65
N GLN A 171 -13.46 10.37 -4.88
CA GLN A 171 -13.30 11.57 -5.72
C GLN A 171 -13.93 12.81 -5.06
N GLU A 172 -15.14 12.68 -4.50
CA GLU A 172 -15.80 13.77 -3.78
C GLU A 172 -15.10 14.13 -2.46
N LYS A 173 -14.57 13.14 -1.73
CA LYS A 173 -13.80 13.39 -0.49
C LYS A 173 -12.39 13.91 -0.74
N LEU A 174 -11.72 13.52 -1.83
CA LEU A 174 -10.43 14.11 -2.22
C LEU A 174 -10.55 15.63 -2.43
N ALA A 175 -11.68 16.10 -2.96
CA ALA A 175 -12.00 17.53 -3.04
C ALA A 175 -12.32 18.15 -1.68
N PHE A 176 -12.93 17.41 -0.74
CA PHE A 176 -13.31 17.92 0.59
C PHE A 176 -12.14 17.99 1.59
N TYR A 177 -11.10 17.16 1.43
CA TYR A 177 -9.95 17.13 2.34
C TYR A 177 -8.84 18.16 2.02
N SER A 178 -9.03 19.04 1.02
CA SER A 178 -8.12 20.17 0.75
C SER A 178 -7.89 21.07 1.98
N GLY A 179 -8.85 21.11 2.92
CA GLY A 179 -8.75 21.87 4.16
C GLY A 179 -7.99 21.20 5.33
N CYS A 180 -7.55 19.93 5.24
CA CYS A 180 -6.95 19.20 6.37
C CYS A 180 -5.56 18.63 6.05
N THR A 181 -4.62 19.54 5.77
CA THR A 181 -3.24 19.32 5.28
C THR A 181 -2.22 18.85 6.33
N LYS A 182 -2.52 17.86 7.17
CA LYS A 182 -1.49 17.33 8.09
C LYS A 182 -1.26 15.83 8.16
N ASN A 183 -2.15 14.98 7.68
CA ASN A 183 -1.90 13.54 7.49
C ASN A 183 -3.09 12.96 6.73
N LEU A 184 -3.07 13.05 5.40
CA LEU A 184 -4.08 12.43 4.55
C LEU A 184 -3.86 10.91 4.51
N GLU A 185 -4.13 10.22 5.62
CA GLU A 185 -4.33 8.76 5.61
C GLU A 185 -5.75 8.48 5.12
N MET A 186 -5.97 8.66 3.82
CA MET A 186 -7.28 8.39 3.25
C MET A 186 -7.46 6.89 3.12
N SER A 187 -8.26 6.29 4.01
CA SER A 187 -8.48 4.85 3.99
C SER A 187 -9.43 4.49 2.83
N LEU A 188 -8.88 4.05 1.69
CA LEU A 188 -9.73 3.46 0.64
C LEU A 188 -10.25 2.11 1.14
N LEU A 189 -11.56 2.01 1.38
CA LEU A 189 -12.27 0.76 1.53
C LEU A 189 -12.55 0.24 0.13
N VAL A 190 -12.00 -0.92 -0.19
CA VAL A 190 -12.45 -1.73 -1.31
C VAL A 190 -13.13 -2.92 -0.62
N TYR A 191 -14.46 -3.03 -0.64
CA TYR A 191 -15.32 -4.14 -0.18
C TYR A 191 -15.66 -5.18 -1.27
#